data_AF-A0A7J8I3X5-F1
#
_entry.id   AF-A0A7J8I3X5-F1
#
_cell.length_a   1.000
_cell.length_b   1.000
_cell.length_c   1.000
_cell.angle_alpha   90.00
_cell.angle_beta   90.00
_cell.angle_gamma   90.00
#
_symmetry.space_group_name_H-M   'P 1'
#
loop_
_entity.id
_entity.type
_entity.pdbx_description
1 polymer ?
#
loop_
_entity_poly.entity_id
_entity_poly.type
_entity_poly.pdbx_seq_one_letter_code
_entity_poly.pdbx_strand_id
1 'polypeptide(L)'
;MSLVLRNLQRVIPLRRVPLRQRMEAVRSILGVQKFDLGIICVDNKSIQHINKIYRQKNIPTDVLSFPFHEVTATHGLCHLLGFTHSTEATWQQMYQKEKQVLEELGRRTGARLHPLSRNLF
;
A
#
# COMPACT_ATOMS: atom_id res chain seq x y z
N MET A 1 2.78 5.29 -16.21
CA MET A 1 2.46 5.39 -14.77
C MET A 1 3.75 5.45 -13.97
N SER A 2 3.74 6.02 -12.75
CA SER A 2 4.96 6.34 -12.00
C SER A 2 5.70 5.10 -11.47
N LEU A 3 7.03 5.18 -11.44
CA LEU A 3 7.91 4.22 -10.79
C LEU A 3 8.79 4.96 -9.78
N VAL A 4 8.61 4.65 -8.50
CA VAL A 4 9.38 5.23 -7.40
C VAL A 4 10.36 4.17 -6.88
N LEU A 5 11.65 4.50 -6.89
CA LEU A 5 12.70 3.67 -6.31
C LEU A 5 13.38 4.48 -5.19
N ARG A 6 13.34 3.96 -3.96
CA ARG A 6 14.06 4.55 -2.82
C ARG A 6 14.94 3.50 -2.15
N ASN A 7 16.13 3.93 -1.74
CA ASN A 7 17.03 3.14 -0.92
C ASN A 7 17.19 3.83 0.43
N LEU A 8 16.61 3.26 1.48
CA LEU A 8 16.70 3.77 2.85
C LEU A 8 17.71 3.00 3.70
N GLN A 9 18.09 1.80 3.27
CA GLN A 9 19.21 1.06 3.87
C GLN A 9 20.57 1.57 3.36
N ARG A 10 21.62 1.30 4.13
CA ARG A 10 23.00 1.74 3.85
C ARG A 10 23.99 0.61 3.63
N VAL A 11 23.54 -0.64 3.74
CA VAL A 11 24.35 -1.87 3.62
C VAL A 11 24.75 -2.12 2.17
N ILE A 12 23.82 -2.00 1.23
CA ILE A 12 24.02 -2.33 -0.18
C ILE A 12 23.82 -1.08 -1.05
N PRO A 13 24.82 -0.64 -1.83
CA PRO A 13 24.64 0.46 -2.76
C PRO A 13 23.74 0.04 -3.93
N LEU A 14 22.70 0.84 -4.22
CA LEU A 14 21.79 0.60 -5.33
C LEU A 14 22.03 1.58 -6.48
N ARG A 15 22.43 1.04 -7.64
CA ARG A 15 22.55 1.81 -8.88
C ARG A 15 21.16 2.12 -9.44
N ARG A 16 20.67 3.33 -9.16
CA ARG A 16 19.28 3.74 -9.43
C ARG A 16 18.91 3.70 -10.91
N VAL A 17 19.79 4.16 -11.81
CA VAL A 17 19.49 4.23 -13.25
C VAL A 17 19.33 2.83 -13.88
N PRO A 18 20.30 1.90 -13.75
CA PRO A 18 20.12 0.54 -14.26
C PRO A 18 18.95 -0.20 -13.59
N LEU A 19 18.74 -0.01 -12.29
CA LEU A 19 17.61 -0.63 -11.59
C LEU A 19 16.27 -0.14 -12.14
N ARG A 20 16.12 1.16 -12.37
CA ARG A 20 14.93 1.75 -13.00
C ARG A 20 14.65 1.12 -14.37
N GLN A 21 15.66 1.07 -15.25
CA GLN A 21 15.50 0.49 -16.59
C GLN A 21 15.07 -0.97 -16.53
N ARG A 22 15.69 -1.78 -15.65
CA ARG A 22 15.30 -3.19 -15.46
C ARG A 22 13.88 -3.33 -14.93
N MET A 23 13.48 -2.50 -13.97
CA MET A 23 12.11 -2.53 -13.42
C MET A 23 11.06 -2.10 -14.45
N GLU A 24 11.37 -1.12 -15.31
CA GLU A 24 10.47 -0.77 -16.42
C GLU A 24 10.33 -1.93 -17.43
N ALA A 25 11.43 -2.60 -17.77
CA ALA A 25 11.38 -3.79 -18.63
C ALA A 25 10.52 -4.91 -18.00
N VAL A 26 10.69 -5.18 -16.71
CA VAL A 26 9.87 -6.16 -15.96
C VAL A 26 8.39 -5.78 -15.99
N ARG A 27 8.05 -4.51 -15.69
CA ARG A 27 6.66 -4.01 -15.80
C ARG A 27 6.12 -4.18 -17.21
N SER A 28 6.97 -4.01 -18.21
CA SER A 28 6.57 -4.16 -19.61
C SER A 28 6.24 -5.59 -19.97
N ILE A 29 7.09 -6.52 -19.58
CA ILE A 29 6.91 -7.96 -19.80
C ILE A 29 5.64 -8.46 -19.09
N LEU A 30 5.37 -7.95 -17.88
CA LEU A 30 4.20 -8.31 -17.09
C LEU A 30 2.89 -7.62 -17.54
N GLY A 31 2.95 -6.65 -18.46
CA GLY A 31 1.76 -5.91 -18.92
C GLY A 31 1.15 -4.96 -17.86
N VAL A 32 1.94 -4.53 -16.88
CA VAL A 32 1.49 -3.70 -15.74
C VAL A 32 2.03 -2.26 -15.76
N GLN A 33 2.41 -1.77 -16.94
CA GLN A 33 2.95 -0.41 -17.13
C GLN A 33 1.92 0.69 -16.78
N LYS A 34 0.63 0.33 -16.78
CA LYS A 34 -0.50 1.17 -16.38
C LYS A 34 -0.76 1.16 -14.87
N PHE A 35 0.13 0.62 -14.03
CA PHE A 35 -0.01 0.66 -12.57
C PHE A 35 1.15 1.40 -11.93
N ASP A 36 0.91 2.16 -10.85
CA ASP A 36 1.98 2.85 -10.13
C ASP A 36 2.75 1.83 -9.28
N LEU A 37 4.07 1.92 -9.27
CA LEU A 37 4.91 0.98 -8.51
C LEU A 37 5.91 1.74 -7.63
N GLY A 38 5.86 1.47 -6.33
CA GLY A 38 6.86 1.92 -5.36
C GLY A 38 7.71 0.75 -4.87
N ILE A 39 9.03 0.85 -5.00
CA ILE A 39 9.99 -0.09 -4.41
C ILE A 39 10.88 0.69 -3.44
N ILE A 40 10.85 0.29 -2.17
CA ILE A 40 11.60 0.93 -1.09
C ILE A 40 12.45 -0.14 -0.42
N CYS A 41 13.76 -0.03 -0.56
CA CYS A 41 14.71 -0.95 0.10
C CYS A 41 15.02 -0.42 1.51
N VAL A 42 14.86 -1.27 2.52
CA VAL A 42 15.05 -0.96 3.94
C VAL A 42 15.94 -2.02 4.61
N ASP A 43 16.38 -1.76 5.84
CA ASP A 43 17.17 -2.72 6.62
C ASP A 43 16.29 -3.69 7.43
N ASN A 44 16.92 -4.69 8.04
CA ASN A 44 16.23 -5.74 8.81
C ASN A 44 15.41 -5.20 9.98
N LYS A 45 15.94 -4.18 10.68
CA LYS A 45 15.24 -3.56 11.82
C LYS A 45 13.96 -2.85 11.34
N SER A 46 14.08 -2.11 10.24
CA SER A 46 12.98 -1.37 9.62
C SER A 46 11.91 -2.33 9.07
N ILE A 47 12.30 -3.37 8.32
CA ILE A 47 11.32 -4.31 7.76
C ILE A 47 10.62 -5.14 8.86
N GLN A 48 11.32 -5.52 9.93
CA GLN A 48 10.69 -6.17 11.09
C GLN A 48 9.67 -5.26 11.77
N HIS A 49 10.00 -3.97 11.95
CA HIS A 49 9.07 -2.99 12.51
C HIS A 49 7.81 -2.83 11.65
N ILE A 50 7.97 -2.70 10.33
CA ILE A 50 6.86 -2.63 9.38
C ILE A 50 6.04 -3.93 9.42
N ASN A 51 6.69 -5.10 9.44
CA ASN A 51 6.02 -6.41 9.49
C ASN A 51 5.19 -6.57 10.77
N LYS A 52 5.69 -6.08 11.91
CA LYS A 52 4.95 -6.05 13.17
C LYS A 52 3.70 -5.18 13.04
N ILE A 53 3.82 -3.95 12.53
CA ILE A 53 2.68 -3.02 12.41
C ILE A 53 1.62 -3.58 11.47
N TYR A 54 2.02 -3.98 10.26
CA TYR A 54 1.05 -4.28 9.21
C TYR A 54 0.69 -5.77 9.09
N ARG A 55 1.47 -6.70 9.63
CA ARG A 55 1.19 -8.14 9.56
C ARG A 55 1.15 -8.83 10.91
N GLN A 56 1.38 -8.10 12.02
CA GLN A 56 1.46 -8.64 13.39
C GLN A 56 2.57 -9.68 13.56
N LYS A 57 3.58 -9.68 12.67
CA LYS A 57 4.72 -10.58 12.72
C LYS A 57 5.96 -9.82 13.15
N ASN A 58 6.39 -10.03 14.39
CA ASN A 58 7.59 -9.37 14.94
C ASN A 58 8.89 -10.07 14.53
N ILE A 59 9.03 -10.39 13.25
CA ILE A 59 10.21 -11.00 12.64
C ILE A 59 10.54 -10.27 11.34
N PRO A 60 11.82 -10.17 10.94
CA PRO A 60 12.18 -9.67 9.62
C PRO A 60 11.65 -10.60 8.52
N THR A 61 11.56 -10.08 7.30
CA THR A 61 11.19 -10.84 6.10
C THR A 61 11.86 -10.18 4.91
N ASP A 62 11.98 -10.88 3.78
CA ASP A 62 12.69 -10.37 2.61
C ASP A 62 11.88 -9.30 1.85
N VAL A 63 10.56 -9.48 1.77
CA VAL A 63 9.66 -8.59 1.03
C VAL A 63 8.35 -8.39 1.77
N LEU A 64 7.88 -7.14 1.80
CA LEU A 64 6.51 -6.77 2.16
C LEU A 64 5.84 -6.06 0.99
N SER A 65 4.70 -6.60 0.53
CA SER A 65 3.88 -5.98 -0.50
C SER A 65 2.66 -5.31 0.12
N PHE A 66 2.39 -4.08 -0.30
CA PHE A 66 1.22 -3.29 0.10
C PHE A 66 0.43 -2.93 -1.14
N PRO A 67 -0.81 -3.43 -1.27
CA PRO A 67 -1.56 -3.18 -2.47
C PRO A 67 -2.31 -1.85 -2.30
N PHE A 68 -2.22 -1.00 -3.33
CA PHE A 68 -2.76 0.37 -3.27
C PHE A 68 -4.20 0.43 -3.81
N HIS A 69 -4.54 -0.45 -4.75
CA HIS A 69 -5.77 -0.35 -5.53
C HIS A 69 -7.02 -0.73 -4.75
N GLU A 70 -6.97 -1.70 -3.85
CA GLU A 70 -8.14 -2.17 -3.10
C GLU A 70 -8.64 -1.09 -2.13
N VAL A 71 -7.70 -0.40 -1.49
CA VAL A 71 -7.98 0.68 -0.55
C VAL A 71 -8.56 1.89 -1.29
N THR A 72 -7.95 2.31 -2.40
CA THR A 72 -8.48 3.40 -3.24
C THR A 72 -9.79 3.04 -3.93
N ALA A 73 -9.95 1.81 -4.42
CA ALA A 73 -11.19 1.35 -5.05
C ALA A 73 -12.33 1.30 -4.04
N THR A 74 -12.08 0.80 -2.83
CA THR A 74 -13.08 0.80 -1.75
C THR A 74 -13.50 2.23 -1.40
N HIS A 75 -12.55 3.15 -1.28
CA HIS A 75 -12.83 4.57 -1.04
C HIS A 75 -13.66 5.20 -2.17
N GLY A 76 -13.26 5.00 -3.42
CA GLY A 76 -13.98 5.50 -4.59
C GLY A 76 -15.41 4.93 -4.70
N LEU A 77 -15.59 3.64 -4.43
CA LEU A 77 -16.90 3.00 -4.38
C LEU A 77 -17.77 3.57 -3.24
N CYS A 78 -17.19 3.90 -2.09
CA CYS A 78 -17.93 4.58 -1.02
C CYS A 78 -18.48 5.93 -1.49
N HIS A 79 -17.68 6.72 -2.23
CA HIS A 79 -18.16 7.97 -2.82
C HIS A 79 -19.30 7.75 -3.83
N LEU A 80 -19.19 6.75 -4.71
CA LEU A 80 -20.25 6.42 -5.67
C LEU A 80 -21.56 5.97 -4.99
N LEU A 81 -21.46 5.37 -3.80
CA LEU A 81 -22.61 4.97 -2.97
C LEU A 81 -23.16 6.12 -2.10
N GLY A 82 -22.63 7.34 -2.25
CA GLY A 82 -23.11 8.53 -1.53
C GLY A 82 -22.46 8.77 -0.16
N PHE A 83 -21.45 7.99 0.24
CA PHE A 83 -20.68 8.29 1.44
C PHE A 83 -19.70 9.44 1.17
N THR A 84 -19.64 10.41 2.08
CA THR A 84 -18.75 11.57 2.01
C THR A 84 -18.01 11.76 3.33
N HIS A 85 -16.98 12.60 3.35
CA HIS A 85 -16.15 12.85 4.54
C HIS A 85 -15.83 14.33 4.75
N SER A 86 -16.73 15.23 4.31
CA SER A 86 -16.55 16.69 4.44
C SER A 86 -16.82 17.23 5.85
N THR A 87 -17.48 16.45 6.70
CA THR A 87 -17.76 16.77 8.12
C THR A 87 -17.43 15.56 8.99
N GLU A 88 -17.16 15.75 10.28
CA GLU A 88 -16.85 14.63 11.20
C GLU A 88 -17.94 13.55 11.20
N ALA A 89 -19.22 13.95 11.20
CA ALA A 89 -20.34 13.01 11.18
C ALA A 89 -20.41 12.17 9.89
N THR A 90 -20.22 12.79 8.72
CA THR A 90 -20.23 12.08 7.43
C THR A 90 -18.97 11.22 7.28
N TRP A 91 -17.82 11.75 7.70
CA TRP A 91 -16.56 11.02 7.77
C TRP A 91 -16.67 9.75 8.59
N GLN A 92 -17.29 9.80 9.77
CA GLN A 92 -17.43 8.63 10.64
C GLN A 92 -18.20 7.51 9.92
N GLN A 93 -19.25 7.84 9.16
CA GLN A 93 -20.00 6.88 8.37
C GLN A 93 -19.15 6.27 7.25
N MET A 94 -18.43 7.11 6.50
CA MET A 94 -17.57 6.65 5.40
C MET A 94 -16.41 5.79 5.92
N TYR A 95 -15.78 6.20 7.03
CA TYR A 95 -14.70 5.46 7.67
C TYR A 95 -15.16 4.06 8.13
N GLN A 96 -16.33 3.96 8.77
CA GLN A 96 -16.86 2.66 9.19
C GLN A 96 -17.16 1.76 7.98
N LYS A 97 -17.68 2.33 6.89
CA LYS A 97 -17.97 1.57 5.67
C LYS A 97 -16.69 1.05 5.01
N GLU A 98 -15.69 1.91 4.84
CA GLU A 98 -14.37 1.51 4.33
C GLU A 98 -13.76 0.43 5.21
N LYS A 99 -13.77 0.62 6.53
CA LYS A 99 -13.20 -0.32 7.50
C LYS A 99 -13.84 -1.70 7.35
N GLN A 100 -15.17 -1.76 7.34
CA GLN A 100 -15.91 -3.00 7.19
C GLN A 100 -15.52 -3.76 5.92
N VAL A 101 -15.49 -3.08 4.77
CA VAL A 101 -15.18 -3.71 3.47
C VAL A 101 -13.73 -4.19 3.42
N LEU A 102 -12.79 -3.37 3.89
CA LEU A 102 -11.37 -3.68 3.87
C LEU A 102 -11.00 -4.80 4.86
N GLU A 103 -11.68 -4.91 6.00
CA GLU A 103 -11.51 -6.01 6.94
C GLU A 103 -12.02 -7.34 6.35
N GLU A 104 -13.19 -7.33 5.69
CA GLU A 104 -13.71 -8.50 4.98
C GLU A 104 -12.76 -8.94 3.85
N LEU A 105 -12.30 -7.99 3.02
CA LEU A 105 -11.35 -8.28 1.95
C LEU A 105 -10.03 -8.82 2.51
N GLY A 106 -9.57 -8.25 3.63
CA GLY A 106 -8.38 -8.70 4.34
C GLY A 106 -8.48 -10.14 4.84
N ARG A 107 -9.65 -10.56 5.34
CA ARG A 107 -9.91 -11.96 5.72
C ARG A 107 -9.78 -12.93 4.54
N ARG A 108 -10.18 -12.52 3.34
CA ARG A 108 -10.14 -13.37 2.13
C ARG A 108 -8.74 -13.46 1.51
N THR A 109 -7.99 -12.37 1.57
CA THR A 109 -6.72 -12.22 0.84
C THR A 109 -5.49 -12.37 1.74
N GLY A 110 -5.67 -12.37 3.07
CA GLY A 110 -4.58 -12.25 4.05
C GLY A 110 -3.94 -10.87 4.07
N ALA A 111 -4.49 -9.88 3.33
CA ALA A 111 -4.03 -8.50 3.36
C ALA A 111 -4.51 -7.80 4.63
N ARG A 112 -3.68 -6.94 5.20
CA ARG A 112 -4.12 -6.00 6.25
C ARG A 112 -4.26 -4.63 5.62
N LEU A 113 -5.50 -4.27 5.31
CA LEU A 113 -5.86 -3.03 4.64
C LEU A 113 -6.44 -2.06 5.66
N HIS A 114 -6.26 -0.77 5.42
CA HIS A 114 -6.77 0.29 6.29
C HIS A 114 -7.49 1.34 5.45
N PRO A 115 -8.59 1.94 5.96
CA PRO A 115 -9.30 3.04 5.29
C PRO A 115 -8.37 4.18 4.86
N LEU A 116 -8.62 4.78 3.70
CA LEU A 116 -7.96 6.03 3.30
C LEU A 116 -8.41 7.20 4.16
N SER A 117 -9.65 7.14 4.63
CA SER A 117 -10.23 8.17 5.48
C SER A 117 -9.68 8.16 6.92
N ARG A 118 -8.79 7.23 7.29
CA ARG A 118 -8.25 7.18 8.66
C ARG A 118 -7.56 8.51 9.05
N ASN A 119 -7.80 8.98 10.29
CA ASN A 119 -7.20 10.18 10.87
C ASN A 119 -7.44 11.49 10.09
N LEU A 120 -8.55 11.60 9.34
CA LEU A 120 -8.94 12.88 8.70
C LEU A 120 -9.55 13.87 9.70
N PHE A 121 -10.09 13.35 10.81
CA PHE A 121 -10.56 14.08 11.98
C PHE A 121 -9.93 13.46 13.22
#